data_AF-A0A3B6ENU4-F1
#
_entry.id   AF-A0A3B6ENU4-F1
#
_cell.length_a   1.000
_cell.length_b   1.000
_cell.length_c   1.000
_cell.angle_alpha   90.00
_cell.angle_beta   90.00
_cell.angle_gamma   90.00
#
_symmetry.space_group_name_H-M   'P 1'
#
loop_
_entity.id
_entity.type
_entity.pdbx_description
1 polymer ?
#
loop_
_entity_poly.entity_id
_entity_poly.type
_entity_poly.pdbx_seq_one_letter_code
_entity_poly.pdbx_strand_id
1 'polypeptide(L)'
;MMQLRSLWIDNISAAECANIFATLSNMPLLSSLLLSARDENEALCFEALKPRSTHLHKLIVRGQWAKGTLECPIFCNYGENLEYLALSWCDVVEDPLGMLAPHLPNLTYLRLNNMRSANSLVLSADSFPLLKTLVLKDMPHVNELKIMDGALPCIDGLYVVSLSKLGKVPQGIESLGSLKKLWLLRLHRDFKT
;
A
#
# COMPACT_ATOMS: atom_id res chain seq x y z
N MET A 1 33.18 8.13 0.59
CA MET A 1 32.22 8.69 -0.38
C MET A 1 30.82 8.60 0.20
N MET A 2 30.04 9.68 0.14
CA MET A 2 28.63 9.66 0.55
C MET A 2 27.80 9.09 -0.60
N GLN A 3 26.95 8.10 -0.32
CA GLN A 3 26.03 7.51 -1.30
C GLN A 3 24.59 7.75 -0.83
N LEU A 4 23.72 8.14 -1.77
CA LEU A 4 22.34 8.49 -1.45
C LEU A 4 21.54 7.22 -1.10
N ARG A 5 20.78 7.28 0.00
CA ARG A 5 19.95 6.17 0.50
C ARG A 5 18.45 6.44 0.41
N SER A 6 18.06 7.71 0.51
CA SER A 6 16.66 8.12 0.46
C SER A 6 16.49 9.15 -0.63
N LEU A 7 15.51 8.94 -1.51
CA LEU A 7 15.20 9.86 -2.58
C LEU A 7 13.70 10.11 -2.66
N TRP A 8 13.35 11.37 -2.86
CA TRP A 8 12.02 11.80 -3.23
C TRP A 8 12.11 12.46 -4.60
N ILE A 9 11.36 11.93 -5.56
CA ILE A 9 11.12 12.55 -6.86
C ILE A 9 9.64 12.91 -6.96
N ASP A 10 9.38 14.16 -7.31
CA ASP A 10 8.03 14.71 -7.52
C ASP A 10 7.83 15.09 -8.99
N ASN A 11 6.58 15.38 -9.36
CA ASN A 11 6.20 15.85 -10.69
C ASN A 11 6.56 14.88 -11.84
N ILE A 12 6.53 13.56 -11.58
CA ILE A 12 6.86 12.53 -12.56
C ILE A 12 5.72 12.38 -13.57
N SER A 13 6.03 12.45 -14.87
CA SER A 13 5.13 11.98 -15.93
C SER A 13 5.40 10.53 -16.34
N ALA A 14 4.39 9.88 -16.93
CA ALA A 14 4.45 8.54 -17.50
C ALA A 14 5.58 8.41 -18.53
N ALA A 15 5.79 9.46 -19.34
CA ALA A 15 6.88 9.51 -20.32
C ALA A 15 8.28 9.48 -19.70
N GLU A 16 8.42 9.96 -18.45
CA GLU A 16 9.71 10.02 -17.75
C GLU A 16 10.00 8.74 -16.94
N CYS A 17 8.97 7.93 -16.66
CA CYS A 17 9.07 6.74 -15.80
C CYS A 17 10.21 5.80 -16.23
N ALA A 18 10.32 5.50 -17.54
CA ALA A 18 11.34 4.59 -18.05
C ALA A 18 12.77 5.05 -17.69
N ASN A 19 13.09 6.32 -17.93
CA ASN A 19 14.42 6.87 -17.70
C ASN A 19 14.71 7.04 -16.21
N ILE A 20 13.74 7.57 -15.45
CA ILE A 20 13.90 7.78 -14.01
C ILE A 20 14.10 6.44 -13.32
N PHE A 21 13.21 5.48 -13.55
CA PHE A 21 13.24 4.20 -12.83
C PHE A 21 14.42 3.32 -13.22
N ALA A 22 14.88 3.37 -14.48
CA ALA A 22 16.13 2.73 -14.88
C ALA A 22 17.34 3.35 -14.15
N THR A 23 17.33 4.66 -13.90
CA THR A 23 18.38 5.34 -13.13
C THR A 23 18.35 4.91 -11.66
N LEU A 24 17.18 4.91 -11.02
CA LEU A 24 16.99 4.49 -9.63
C LEU A 24 17.44 3.05 -9.38
N SER A 25 17.19 2.19 -10.37
CA SER A 25 17.59 0.78 -10.34
C SER A 25 19.09 0.57 -10.11
N ASN A 26 19.92 1.50 -10.60
CA ASN A 26 21.38 1.41 -10.51
C ASN A 26 21.96 1.99 -9.21
N MET A 27 21.14 2.47 -8.29
CA MET A 27 21.60 3.04 -7.02
C MET A 27 21.78 1.93 -5.97
N PRO A 28 23.02 1.55 -5.59
CA PRO A 28 23.28 0.29 -4.87
C PRO A 28 22.92 0.31 -3.38
N LEU A 29 22.80 1.50 -2.77
CA LEU A 29 22.48 1.67 -1.34
C LEU A 29 21.13 2.33 -1.10
N LEU A 30 20.30 2.45 -2.14
CA LEU A 30 18.98 3.05 -2.05
C LEU A 30 18.09 2.21 -1.13
N SER A 31 17.58 2.80 -0.07
CA SER A 31 16.76 2.14 0.95
C SER A 31 15.33 2.66 1.03
N SER A 32 15.09 3.91 0.61
CA SER A 32 13.78 4.56 0.65
C SER A 32 13.50 5.35 -0.62
N LEU A 33 12.35 5.10 -1.23
CA LEU A 33 11.85 5.82 -2.40
C LEU A 33 10.49 6.47 -2.12
N LEU A 34 10.38 7.75 -2.47
CA LEU A 34 9.10 8.43 -2.65
C LEU A 34 9.00 8.89 -4.10
N LEU A 35 7.96 8.42 -4.78
CA LEU A 35 7.68 8.73 -6.17
C LEU A 35 6.31 9.39 -6.23
N SER A 36 6.26 10.61 -6.73
CA SER A 36 5.03 11.39 -6.84
C SER A 36 4.83 11.81 -8.29
N ALA A 37 3.71 11.35 -8.84
CA ALA A 37 3.29 11.69 -10.18
C ALA A 37 2.91 13.17 -10.24
N ARG A 38 2.94 13.72 -11.46
CA ARG A 38 2.56 15.11 -11.73
C ARG A 38 1.15 15.44 -11.26
N ASP A 39 0.22 14.52 -11.46
CA ASP A 39 -1.15 14.64 -10.99
C ASP A 39 -1.80 13.26 -10.78
N GLU A 40 -3.04 13.26 -10.28
CA GLU A 40 -3.81 12.06 -9.91
C GLU A 40 -4.30 11.21 -11.11
N ASN A 41 -4.11 11.67 -12.34
CA ASN A 41 -4.47 10.92 -13.56
C ASN A 41 -3.25 10.24 -14.19
N GLU A 42 -2.04 10.64 -13.80
CA GLU A 42 -0.82 10.15 -14.41
C GLU A 42 -0.46 8.76 -13.88
N ALA A 43 -0.39 7.79 -14.78
CA ALA A 43 -0.08 6.40 -14.47
C ALA A 43 1.44 6.15 -14.51
N LEU A 44 2.01 5.83 -13.35
CA LEU A 44 3.43 5.49 -13.22
C LEU A 44 3.67 4.05 -13.69
N CYS A 45 4.55 3.89 -14.67
CA CYS A 45 4.93 2.59 -15.23
C CYS A 45 6.21 2.06 -14.58
N PHE A 46 6.08 1.01 -13.77
CA PHE A 46 7.18 0.47 -12.96
C PHE A 46 8.04 -0.59 -13.66
N GLU A 47 7.81 -0.89 -14.94
CA GLU A 47 8.55 -1.93 -15.69
C GLU A 47 10.08 -1.75 -15.67
N ALA A 48 10.52 -0.49 -15.72
CA ALA A 48 11.94 -0.12 -15.70
C ALA A 48 12.53 -0.08 -14.28
N LEU A 49 11.72 -0.17 -13.23
CA LEU A 49 12.20 -0.20 -11.84
C LEU A 49 12.61 -1.62 -11.45
N LYS A 50 13.91 -1.90 -11.62
CA LYS A 50 14.60 -3.17 -11.33
C LYS A 50 15.68 -2.93 -10.28
N PRO A 51 15.32 -2.79 -9.00
CA PRO A 51 16.28 -2.40 -7.98
C PRO A 51 17.51 -3.32 -7.95
N ARG A 52 18.72 -2.76 -7.91
CA ARG A 52 19.93 -3.51 -7.56
C ARG A 52 20.24 -3.47 -6.08
N SER A 53 19.69 -2.48 -5.37
CA SER A 53 19.88 -2.34 -3.93
C SER A 53 19.07 -3.39 -3.19
N THR A 54 19.76 -4.21 -2.43
CA THR A 54 19.16 -5.14 -1.46
C THR A 54 18.65 -4.45 -0.19
N HIS A 55 18.87 -3.12 -0.06
CA HIS A 55 18.45 -2.33 1.08
C HIS A 55 17.11 -1.62 0.86
N LEU A 56 16.53 -1.68 -0.34
CA LEU A 56 15.27 -0.99 -0.63
C LEU A 56 14.11 -1.66 0.11
N HIS A 57 13.70 -1.05 1.22
CA HIS A 57 12.66 -1.59 2.10
C HIS A 57 11.45 -0.66 2.23
N LYS A 58 11.55 0.58 1.74
CA LYS A 58 10.50 1.58 1.83
C LYS A 58 10.14 2.16 0.47
N LEU A 59 8.87 2.03 0.10
CA LEU A 59 8.30 2.58 -1.11
C LEU A 59 7.05 3.42 -0.78
N ILE A 60 7.03 4.65 -1.26
CA ILE A 60 5.88 5.54 -1.19
C ILE A 60 5.55 5.97 -2.62
N VAL A 61 4.31 5.75 -3.05
CA VAL A 61 3.83 6.13 -4.37
C VAL A 61 2.63 7.05 -4.24
N ARG A 62 2.65 8.16 -4.96
CA ARG A 62 1.52 9.07 -5.14
C ARG A 62 1.25 9.19 -6.64
N GLY A 63 0.06 8.83 -7.08
CA GLY A 63 -0.31 8.78 -8.50
C GLY A 63 -0.79 7.41 -8.93
N GLN A 64 -1.35 7.33 -10.13
CA GLN A 64 -1.97 6.11 -10.63
C GLN A 64 -0.91 5.04 -10.90
N TRP A 65 -1.36 3.80 -10.88
CA TRP A 65 -0.54 2.67 -11.31
C TRP A 65 -0.84 2.33 -12.76
N ALA A 66 0.21 2.12 -13.55
CA ALA A 66 0.04 1.50 -14.85
C ALA A 66 -0.52 0.08 -14.67
N LYS A 67 -1.27 -0.40 -15.66
CA LYS A 67 -1.73 -1.79 -15.69
C LYS A 67 -0.52 -2.73 -15.63
N GLY A 68 -0.63 -3.83 -14.89
CA GLY A 68 0.46 -4.79 -14.76
C GLY A 68 1.53 -4.40 -13.72
N THR A 69 1.24 -3.43 -12.84
CA THR A 69 2.23 -2.94 -11.86
C THR A 69 2.68 -4.05 -10.90
N LEU A 70 1.82 -4.97 -10.48
CA LEU A 70 2.20 -6.04 -9.54
C LEU A 70 3.10 -7.10 -10.18
N GLU A 71 3.07 -7.22 -11.50
CA GLU A 71 3.94 -8.04 -12.32
C GLU A 71 5.30 -7.37 -12.59
N CYS A 72 5.46 -6.10 -12.23
CA CYS A 72 6.73 -5.39 -12.38
C CYS A 72 7.76 -5.86 -11.34
N PRO A 73 9.07 -5.79 -11.66
CA PRO A 73 10.13 -6.36 -10.81
C PRO A 73 10.17 -5.84 -9.38
N ILE A 74 9.80 -4.57 -9.15
CA ILE A 74 9.72 -3.98 -7.80
C ILE A 74 8.73 -4.70 -6.87
N PHE A 75 7.69 -5.36 -7.42
CA PHE A 75 6.72 -6.13 -6.66
C PHE A 75 6.91 -7.64 -6.82
N CYS A 76 7.04 -8.17 -8.04
CA CYS A 76 7.08 -9.62 -8.26
C CYS A 76 8.43 -10.27 -7.92
N ASN A 77 9.55 -9.54 -8.01
CA ASN A 77 10.89 -10.03 -7.66
C ASN A 77 11.40 -9.45 -6.34
N TYR A 78 11.04 -8.20 -6.03
CA TYR A 78 11.55 -7.44 -4.88
C TYR A 78 10.57 -7.30 -3.72
N GLY A 79 9.35 -7.82 -3.85
CA GLY A 79 8.30 -7.64 -2.85
C GLY A 79 8.67 -8.15 -1.45
N GLU A 80 9.50 -9.19 -1.36
CA GLU A 80 10.01 -9.72 -0.08
C GLU A 80 10.94 -8.74 0.66
N ASN A 81 11.55 -7.78 -0.02
CA ASN A 81 12.39 -6.76 0.60
C ASN A 81 11.58 -5.58 1.14
N LEU A 82 10.34 -5.39 0.67
CA LEU A 82 9.51 -4.25 1.06
C LEU A 82 8.87 -4.46 2.43
N GLU A 83 9.22 -3.58 3.37
CA GLU A 83 8.68 -3.55 4.73
C GLU A 83 7.67 -2.40 4.92
N TYR A 84 7.78 -1.34 4.12
CA TYR A 84 6.94 -0.15 4.21
C TYR A 84 6.38 0.22 2.84
N LEU A 85 5.06 0.22 2.74
CA LEU A 85 4.34 0.67 1.55
C LEU A 85 3.29 1.73 1.92
N ALA A 86 3.32 2.87 1.23
CA ALA A 86 2.26 3.85 1.29
C ALA A 86 1.83 4.26 -0.12
N LEU A 87 0.55 4.10 -0.41
CA LEU A 87 -0.07 4.39 -1.69
C LEU A 87 -1.04 5.55 -1.54
N SER A 88 -1.06 6.44 -2.53
CA SER A 88 -2.08 7.47 -2.66
C SER A 88 -2.41 7.72 -4.11
N TRP A 89 -3.69 7.95 -4.40
CA TRP A 89 -4.17 8.17 -5.78
C TRP A 89 -3.88 7.02 -6.75
N CYS A 90 -3.70 5.79 -6.26
CA CYS A 90 -3.59 4.58 -7.10
C CYS A 90 -4.96 3.90 -7.15
N ASP A 91 -5.85 4.40 -8.00
CA ASP A 91 -7.17 3.80 -8.15
C ASP A 91 -7.04 2.41 -8.75
N VAL A 92 -7.76 1.45 -8.15
CA VAL A 92 -7.84 0.07 -8.62
C VAL A 92 -9.30 -0.35 -8.69
N VAL A 93 -9.65 -1.29 -9.55
CA VAL A 93 -11.03 -1.77 -9.67
C VAL A 93 -11.30 -2.86 -8.62
N GLU A 94 -10.28 -3.63 -8.31
CA GLU A 94 -10.30 -4.78 -7.43
C GLU A 94 -10.07 -4.40 -5.96
N ASP A 95 -10.00 -5.40 -5.09
CA ASP A 95 -9.65 -5.23 -3.68
C ASP A 95 -8.12 -5.08 -3.53
N PRO A 96 -7.61 -3.89 -3.16
CA PRO A 96 -6.17 -3.67 -3.01
C PRO A 96 -5.54 -4.55 -1.92
N LEU A 97 -6.28 -4.95 -0.87
CA LEU A 97 -5.70 -5.79 0.18
C LEU A 97 -5.45 -7.20 -0.33
N GLY A 98 -6.44 -7.80 -0.98
CA GLY A 98 -6.31 -9.12 -1.61
C GLY A 98 -5.28 -9.15 -2.74
N MET A 99 -5.19 -8.08 -3.53
CA MET A 99 -4.18 -7.97 -4.59
C MET A 99 -2.75 -7.84 -4.04
N LEU A 100 -2.53 -7.07 -2.97
CA LEU A 100 -1.19 -6.78 -2.46
C LEU A 100 -0.62 -7.89 -1.59
N ALA A 101 -1.46 -8.59 -0.82
CA ALA A 101 -1.00 -9.57 0.17
C ALA A 101 -0.06 -10.66 -0.39
N PRO A 102 -0.30 -11.27 -1.57
CA PRO A 102 0.58 -12.31 -2.10
C PRO A 102 1.98 -11.80 -2.51
N HIS A 103 2.12 -10.50 -2.79
CA HIS A 103 3.36 -9.91 -3.31
C HIS A 103 4.25 -9.34 -2.21
N LEU A 104 3.73 -9.11 -1.00
CA LEU A 104 4.41 -8.33 0.04
C LEU A 104 4.44 -9.08 1.38
N PRO A 105 5.08 -10.27 1.45
CA PRO A 105 5.01 -11.14 2.62
C PRO A 105 5.67 -10.53 3.88
N ASN A 106 6.67 -9.66 3.69
CA ASN A 106 7.44 -9.07 4.79
C ASN A 106 6.98 -7.65 5.18
N LEU A 107 5.83 -7.22 4.66
CA LEU A 107 5.33 -5.88 4.91
C LEU A 107 4.97 -5.68 6.38
N THR A 108 5.51 -4.63 7.01
CA THR A 108 5.23 -4.25 8.41
C THR A 108 4.35 -3.01 8.52
N TYR A 109 4.32 -2.17 7.49
CA TYR A 109 3.49 -0.99 7.40
C TYR A 109 2.82 -0.88 6.04
N LEU A 110 1.49 -0.75 6.04
CA LEU A 110 0.70 -0.48 4.84
C LEU A 110 -0.20 0.73 5.08
N ARG A 111 -0.18 1.67 4.13
CA ARG A 111 -1.14 2.77 4.05
C ARG A 111 -1.75 2.87 2.66
N LEU A 112 -3.08 2.86 2.61
CA LEU A 112 -3.87 3.17 1.42
C LEU A 112 -4.64 4.47 1.70
N ASN A 113 -4.44 5.49 0.86
CA ASN A 113 -4.94 6.84 1.15
C ASN A 113 -5.49 7.55 -0.10
N ASN A 114 -6.74 7.98 -0.07
CA ASN A 114 -7.37 8.72 -1.17
C ASN A 114 -7.31 7.95 -2.50
N MET A 115 -7.93 6.76 -2.49
CA MET A 115 -7.93 5.81 -3.60
C MET A 115 -9.35 5.27 -3.80
N ARG A 116 -9.75 5.07 -5.06
CA ARG A 116 -10.93 4.28 -5.45
C ARG A 116 -10.53 2.81 -5.53
N SER A 117 -11.42 1.94 -5.09
CA SER A 117 -11.21 0.49 -4.98
C SER A 117 -12.54 -0.25 -5.09
N ALA A 118 -12.49 -1.58 -5.01
CA ALA A 118 -13.67 -2.37 -4.67
C ALA A 118 -14.40 -1.84 -3.43
N ASN A 119 -15.72 -2.04 -3.38
CA ASN A 119 -16.56 -1.61 -2.26
C ASN A 119 -16.33 -2.46 -0.99
N SER A 120 -15.92 -3.72 -1.16
CA SER A 120 -15.60 -4.63 -0.06
C SER A 120 -14.11 -4.93 -0.07
N LEU A 121 -13.49 -4.79 1.08
CA LEU A 121 -12.09 -5.13 1.32
C LEU A 121 -12.02 -6.38 2.19
N VAL A 122 -11.23 -7.36 1.77
CA VAL A 122 -11.11 -8.66 2.45
C VAL A 122 -9.64 -8.91 2.78
N LEU A 123 -9.37 -9.07 4.06
CA LEU A 123 -8.13 -9.62 4.56
C LEU A 123 -8.35 -11.12 4.73
N SER A 124 -7.90 -11.90 3.74
CA SER A 124 -7.96 -13.37 3.76
C SER A 124 -7.06 -13.95 4.85
N ALA A 125 -7.28 -15.22 5.22
CA ALA A 125 -6.35 -15.96 6.05
C ALA A 125 -4.91 -15.82 5.52
N ASP A 126 -3.94 -15.75 6.43
CA ASP A 126 -2.52 -15.59 6.14
C ASP A 126 -2.12 -14.27 5.44
N SER A 127 -3.06 -13.33 5.24
CA SER A 127 -2.76 -12.03 4.64
C SER A 127 -1.88 -11.19 5.57
N PHE A 128 -0.78 -10.69 5.01
CA PHE A 128 0.21 -9.82 5.65
C PHE A 128 0.66 -10.31 7.04
N PRO A 129 1.43 -11.42 7.11
CA PRO A 129 1.76 -12.10 8.37
C PRO A 129 2.61 -11.25 9.32
N LEU A 130 3.39 -10.29 8.80
CA LEU A 130 4.27 -9.42 9.59
C LEU A 130 3.73 -7.99 9.79
N LEU A 131 2.51 -7.69 9.32
CA LEU A 131 1.98 -6.33 9.32
C LEU A 131 1.68 -5.85 10.72
N LYS A 132 2.33 -4.76 11.13
CA LYS A 132 2.15 -4.12 12.43
C LYS A 132 1.22 -2.92 12.37
N THR A 133 1.12 -2.27 11.21
CA THR A 133 0.25 -1.10 11.04
C THR A 133 -0.45 -1.11 9.69
N LEU A 134 -1.78 -1.04 9.75
CA LEU A 134 -2.64 -0.87 8.59
C LEU A 134 -3.39 0.46 8.69
N VAL A 135 -3.26 1.30 7.67
CA VAL A 135 -3.98 2.56 7.55
C VAL A 135 -4.83 2.56 6.29
N LEU A 136 -6.15 2.59 6.45
CA LEU A 136 -7.12 2.79 5.38
C LEU A 136 -7.73 4.18 5.55
N LYS A 137 -7.48 5.06 4.58
CA LYS A 137 -7.86 6.47 4.73
C LYS A 137 -8.46 7.07 3.48
N ASP A 138 -9.53 7.83 3.64
CA ASP A 138 -10.18 8.57 2.55
C ASP A 138 -10.51 7.64 1.36
N MET A 139 -11.16 6.50 1.62
CA MET A 139 -11.57 5.52 0.60
C MET A 139 -13.11 5.51 0.49
N PRO A 140 -13.71 6.44 -0.29
CA PRO A 140 -15.13 6.80 -0.16
C PRO A 140 -16.12 5.74 -0.68
N HIS A 141 -15.65 4.73 -1.40
CA HIS A 141 -16.49 3.66 -1.96
C HIS A 141 -16.58 2.44 -1.04
N VAL A 142 -15.62 2.28 -0.12
CA VAL A 142 -15.55 1.12 0.77
C VAL A 142 -16.69 1.16 1.76
N ASN A 143 -17.54 0.12 1.72
CA ASN A 143 -18.70 -0.04 2.60
C ASN A 143 -18.59 -1.29 3.49
N GLU A 144 -17.62 -2.16 3.23
CA GLU A 144 -17.39 -3.40 3.97
C GLU A 144 -15.89 -3.65 4.15
N LEU A 145 -15.49 -4.07 5.35
CA LEU A 145 -14.16 -4.55 5.67
C LEU A 145 -14.31 -5.88 6.43
N LYS A 146 -13.77 -6.95 5.85
CA LYS A 146 -13.79 -8.31 6.41
C LYS A 146 -12.37 -8.74 6.77
N ILE A 147 -12.23 -9.26 7.97
CA ILE A 147 -10.99 -9.82 8.50
C ILE A 147 -11.26 -11.29 8.74
N MET A 148 -10.71 -12.14 7.89
CA MET A 148 -10.86 -13.59 8.02
C MET A 148 -9.96 -14.09 9.14
N ASP A 149 -10.37 -15.20 9.77
CA ASP A 149 -9.56 -15.84 10.81
C ASP A 149 -8.15 -16.16 10.29
N GLY A 150 -7.13 -15.90 11.11
CA GLY A 150 -5.72 -16.02 10.74
C GLY A 150 -5.12 -14.84 9.94
N ALA A 151 -5.92 -13.82 9.55
CA ALA A 151 -5.38 -12.60 8.95
C ALA A 151 -4.68 -11.71 9.99
N LEU A 152 -3.65 -10.97 9.56
CA LEU A 152 -3.00 -9.93 10.37
C LEU A 152 -2.55 -10.39 11.80
N PRO A 153 -1.87 -11.54 11.96
CA PRO A 153 -1.56 -12.08 13.27
C PRO A 153 -0.68 -11.15 14.15
N CYS A 154 0.10 -10.26 13.53
CA CYS A 154 1.05 -9.37 14.20
C CYS A 154 0.60 -7.90 14.30
N ILE A 155 -0.68 -7.60 14.05
CA ILE A 155 -1.15 -6.20 13.96
C ILE A 155 -1.13 -5.47 15.30
N ASP A 156 -0.37 -4.38 15.38
CA ASP A 156 -0.38 -3.49 16.55
C ASP A 156 -1.39 -2.35 16.41
N GLY A 157 -1.62 -1.86 15.18
CA GLY A 157 -2.42 -0.68 14.91
C GLY A 157 -3.28 -0.76 13.65
N LEU A 158 -4.60 -0.62 13.82
CA LEU A 158 -5.57 -0.54 12.74
C LEU A 158 -6.22 0.86 12.73
N TYR A 159 -6.03 1.58 11.62
CA TYR A 159 -6.53 2.94 11.45
C TYR A 159 -7.45 3.01 10.25
N VAL A 160 -8.75 3.09 10.50
CA VAL A 160 -9.80 3.24 9.48
C VAL A 160 -10.40 4.63 9.61
N VAL A 161 -10.10 5.50 8.65
CA VAL A 161 -10.37 6.93 8.76
C VAL A 161 -11.02 7.45 7.49
N SER A 162 -12.14 8.17 7.60
CA SER A 162 -12.85 8.74 6.44
C SER A 162 -13.37 7.70 5.43
N LEU A 163 -13.83 6.54 5.88
CA LEU A 163 -14.56 5.58 5.04
C LEU A 163 -16.05 5.82 5.23
N SER A 164 -16.59 6.83 4.53
CA SER A 164 -17.93 7.38 4.79
C SER A 164 -19.09 6.42 4.47
N LYS A 165 -18.84 5.32 3.76
CA LYS A 165 -19.84 4.27 3.50
C LYS A 165 -19.72 3.06 4.40
N LEU A 166 -18.66 2.96 5.21
CA LEU A 166 -18.48 1.86 6.14
C LEU A 166 -19.44 2.06 7.33
N GLY A 167 -20.51 1.27 7.36
CA GLY A 167 -21.63 1.43 8.28
C GLY A 167 -21.60 0.56 9.53
N LYS A 168 -20.64 -0.34 9.64
CA LYS A 168 -20.54 -1.32 10.73
C LYS A 168 -19.09 -1.54 11.10
N VAL A 169 -18.85 -1.99 12.33
CA VAL A 169 -17.56 -2.52 12.77
C VAL A 169 -17.07 -3.59 11.78
N PRO A 170 -15.78 -3.57 11.41
CA PRO A 170 -15.20 -4.58 10.53
C PRO A 170 -15.48 -5.99 11.06
N GLN A 171 -15.97 -6.87 10.19
CA GLN A 171 -16.27 -8.25 10.58
C GLN A 171 -14.95 -8.98 10.90
N GLY A 172 -14.91 -9.72 12.01
CA GLY A 172 -13.73 -10.49 12.43
C GLY A 172 -12.66 -9.65 13.11
N ILE A 173 -12.92 -8.38 13.44
CA ILE A 173 -11.97 -7.53 14.18
C ILE A 173 -11.59 -8.12 15.55
N GLU A 174 -12.50 -8.89 16.14
CA GLU A 174 -12.30 -9.61 17.41
C GLU A 174 -11.21 -10.69 17.32
N SER A 175 -10.87 -11.16 16.11
CA SER A 175 -9.77 -12.11 15.90
C SER A 175 -8.38 -11.47 16.03
N LEU A 176 -8.29 -10.13 16.02
CA LEU A 176 -7.01 -9.40 16.07
C LEU A 176 -6.42 -9.36 17.49
N GLY A 177 -5.92 -10.51 17.97
CA GLY A 177 -5.45 -10.68 19.35
C GLY A 177 -4.24 -9.83 19.76
N SER A 178 -3.47 -9.31 18.80
CA SER A 178 -2.29 -8.46 19.05
C SER A 178 -2.58 -6.95 19.01
N LEU A 179 -3.83 -6.55 18.69
CA LEU A 179 -4.19 -5.17 18.43
C LEU A 179 -4.08 -4.28 19.68
N LYS A 180 -3.26 -3.22 19.58
CA LYS A 180 -3.05 -2.24 20.66
C LYS A 180 -3.72 -0.90 20.40
N LYS A 181 -3.92 -0.55 19.12
CA LYS A 181 -4.46 0.75 18.70
C LYS A 181 -5.52 0.53 17.63
N LEU A 182 -6.74 0.98 17.92
CA LEU A 182 -7.86 0.95 17.00
C LEU A 182 -8.44 2.34 16.81
N TRP A 183 -8.37 2.88 15.59
CA TRP A 183 -8.99 4.15 15.23
C TRP A 183 -10.06 3.92 14.19
N LEU A 184 -11.30 4.22 14.56
CA LEU A 184 -12.47 4.19 13.69
C LEU A 184 -13.05 5.60 13.67
N LEU A 185 -12.63 6.42 12.69
CA LEU A 185 -12.92 7.86 12.68
C LEU A 185 -13.57 8.30 11.37
N ARG A 186 -14.57 9.18 11.46
CA ARG A 186 -15.26 9.77 10.29
C ARG A 186 -15.80 8.70 9.34
N LEU A 187 -16.46 7.69 9.90
CA LEU A 187 -17.11 6.60 9.15
C LEU A 187 -18.52 7.01 8.72
N HIS A 188 -19.37 6.06 8.33
CA HIS A 188 -20.77 6.36 8.02
C HIS A 188 -21.48 7.04 9.20
N ARG A 189 -22.41 7.96 8.91
CA ARG A 189 -23.14 8.71 9.96
C ARG A 189 -23.92 7.82 10.92
N ASP A 190 -24.42 6.70 10.41
CA ASP A 190 -25.22 5.70 11.14
C ASP A 190 -24.35 4.48 11.54
N PHE A 191 -23.04 4.70 11.79
CA PHE A 191 -22.09 3.63 12.13
C PHE A 191 -22.56 2.85 13.37
N LYS A 192 -22.69 1.53 13.21
CA LYS A 192 -23.07 0.62 14.29
C LYS A 192 -21.85 -0.09 14.85
N THR A 193 -21.73 -0.06 16.17
CA THR A 193 -20.76 -0.83 16.95
C THR A 193 -21.21 -2.28 17.12
#